data_AF-A0A1J8QKV8-F1
#
_entry.id   AF-A0A1J8QKV8-F1
#
_cell.length_a   1.000
_cell.length_b   1.000
_cell.length_c   1.000
_cell.angle_alpha   90.00
_cell.angle_beta   90.00
_cell.angle_gamma   90.00
#
_symmetry.space_group_name_H-M   'P 1'
#
loop_
_entity.id
_entity.type
_entity.pdbx_description
1 polymer ?
#
loop_
_entity_poly.entity_id
_entity_poly.type
_entity_poly.pdbx_seq_one_letter_code
_entity_poly.pdbx_strand_id
1 'polypeptide(L)'
;MTKEAGYTPLPPPITTRPNHYRILPSFPIKTVASLSLTFSIVLLFVKFLLRSAPLSELQQFWGPHTPYYSVEEYHPPPDGFRPSPTIATLSIQVNIIQRHGARYPTNGASNTIQKGLRKLLSASEYHDVKLEFLRSYKWHLGVADLVPFGAAQ
;
A
#
# COMPACT_ATOMS: atom_id res chain seq x y z
N MET A 1 20.26 60.33 -30.46
CA MET A 1 21.25 59.31 -30.06
C MET A 1 22.19 59.99 -29.09
N THR A 2 21.84 60.00 -27.81
CA THR A 2 22.59 60.73 -26.78
C THR A 2 22.49 59.93 -25.49
N LYS A 3 23.64 59.37 -25.10
CA LYS A 3 23.90 58.79 -23.79
C LYS A 3 23.86 59.92 -22.77
N GLU A 4 23.18 59.73 -21.65
CA GLU A 4 23.50 60.42 -20.41
C GLU A 4 23.35 59.39 -19.28
N ALA A 5 24.48 59.07 -18.66
CA ALA A 5 24.59 58.27 -17.47
C ALA A 5 24.81 59.23 -16.30
N GLY A 6 24.15 58.96 -15.18
CA GLY A 6 24.53 59.53 -13.89
C GLY A 6 23.47 60.43 -13.28
N TYR A 7 22.87 59.95 -12.20
CA TYR A 7 23.02 60.56 -10.88
C TYR A 7 22.33 59.62 -9.87
N THR A 8 23.12 58.96 -9.03
CA THR A 8 22.62 58.23 -7.86
C THR A 8 22.69 59.16 -6.65
N PRO A 9 21.56 59.57 -6.06
CA PRO A 9 21.56 60.27 -4.78
C PRO A 9 21.78 59.28 -3.64
N LEU A 10 22.72 59.61 -2.75
CA LEU A 10 23.02 58.88 -1.53
C LEU A 10 21.79 58.79 -0.62
N PRO A 11 21.61 57.67 0.11
CA PRO A 11 20.47 57.48 0.99
C PRO A 11 20.49 58.44 2.20
N PRO A 12 19.32 58.93 2.64
CA PRO A 12 19.22 59.86 3.76
C PRO A 12 19.56 59.20 5.12
N PRO A 13 19.95 60.01 6.13
CA PRO A 13 20.46 59.51 7.40
C PRO A 13 19.40 58.79 8.26
N ILE A 14 19.89 57.78 8.96
CA ILE A 14 19.16 56.87 9.86
C ILE A 14 18.47 57.67 10.96
N THR A 15 17.14 57.70 10.94
CA THR A 15 16.31 58.19 12.05
C THR A 15 15.91 57.00 12.92
N THR A 16 16.47 56.92 14.12
CA THR A 16 16.14 55.94 15.16
C THR A 16 14.65 56.00 15.52
N ARG A 17 13.92 54.90 15.28
CA ARG A 17 12.55 54.71 15.79
C ARG A 17 12.60 53.99 17.15
N PRO A 18 11.76 54.40 18.12
CA PRO A 18 11.72 53.78 19.44
C PRO A 18 11.16 52.34 19.38
N ASN A 19 11.78 51.45 20.15
CA ASN A 19 11.37 50.07 20.32
C ASN A 19 10.01 50.01 21.06
N HIS A 20 8.93 49.70 20.35
CA HIS A 20 7.68 49.27 20.97
C HIS A 20 7.62 47.75 20.96
N TYR A 21 7.96 47.13 22.09
CA TYR A 21 7.68 45.71 22.30
C TYR A 21 6.17 45.55 22.46
N ARG A 22 5.53 44.92 21.48
CA ARG A 22 4.11 44.54 21.57
C ARG A 22 4.06 43.23 22.37
N ILE A 23 3.66 43.32 23.64
CA ILE A 23 3.38 42.13 24.45
C ILE A 23 2.20 41.40 23.80
N LEU A 24 2.46 40.21 23.26
CA LEU A 24 1.40 39.31 22.79
C LEU A 24 0.64 38.76 24.02
N PRO A 25 -0.70 38.61 23.95
CA PRO A 25 -1.44 38.01 25.05
C PRO A 25 -0.97 36.57 25.29
N SER A 26 -0.56 36.28 26.52
CA SER A 26 -0.25 34.94 26.99
C SER A 26 -1.53 34.10 26.99
N PHE A 27 -1.64 33.15 26.07
CA PHE A 27 -2.69 32.14 26.11
C PHE A 27 -2.45 31.21 27.33
N PRO A 28 -3.48 30.90 28.14
CA PRO A 28 -3.30 30.06 29.31
C PRO A 28 -2.88 28.63 28.91
N ILE A 29 -1.72 28.20 29.44
CA ILE A 29 -1.00 26.95 29.11
C ILE A 29 -1.79 25.68 29.48
N LYS A 30 -2.88 25.79 30.25
CA LYS A 30 -3.61 24.63 30.78
C LYS A 30 -4.46 23.88 29.75
N THR A 31 -4.75 24.47 28.59
CA THR A 31 -5.64 23.86 27.58
C THR A 31 -4.92 22.87 26.66
N VAL A 32 -3.59 22.96 26.53
CA VAL A 32 -2.83 22.22 25.51
C VAL A 32 -2.58 20.75 25.91
N ALA A 33 -2.49 20.47 27.22
CA ALA A 33 -2.25 19.12 27.73
C ALA A 33 -3.46 18.17 27.58
N SER A 34 -4.69 18.71 27.68
CA SER A 34 -5.93 17.92 27.63
C SER A 34 -6.27 17.41 26.23
N LEU A 35 -6.00 18.21 25.20
CA LEU A 35 -6.16 17.81 23.79
C LEU A 35 -5.13 16.76 23.34
N SER A 36 -3.89 16.83 23.86
CA SER A 36 -2.85 15.86 23.51
C SER A 36 -3.14 14.45 24.06
N LEU A 37 -3.71 14.36 25.27
CA LEU A 37 -3.99 13.08 25.90
C LEU A 37 -5.20 12.39 25.24
N THR A 38 -6.25 13.14 24.93
CA THR A 38 -7.42 12.60 24.21
C THR A 38 -7.07 12.22 22.78
N PHE A 39 -6.25 13.00 22.08
CA PHE A 39 -5.74 12.64 20.76
C PHE A 39 -4.88 11.36 20.80
N SER A 40 -4.02 11.19 21.81
CA SER A 40 -3.26 9.95 22.02
C SER A 40 -4.14 8.76 22.34
N ILE A 41 -5.17 8.90 23.17
CA ILE A 41 -6.12 7.83 23.47
C ILE A 41 -6.93 7.46 22.24
N VAL A 42 -7.40 8.44 21.47
CA VAL A 42 -8.10 8.21 20.18
C VAL A 42 -7.16 7.53 19.19
N LEU A 43 -5.90 7.96 19.08
CA LEU A 43 -4.92 7.33 18.18
C LEU A 43 -4.57 5.90 18.62
N LEU A 44 -4.48 5.64 19.92
CA LEU A 44 -4.29 4.29 20.47
C LEU A 44 -5.52 3.42 20.24
N PHE A 45 -6.73 3.98 20.37
CA PHE A 45 -7.99 3.28 20.10
C PHE A 45 -8.14 2.98 18.60
N VAL A 46 -7.76 3.90 17.72
CA VAL A 46 -7.69 3.69 16.27
C VAL A 46 -6.66 2.62 15.93
N LYS A 47 -5.44 2.68 16.49
CA LYS A 47 -4.41 1.63 16.29
C LYS A 47 -4.81 0.27 16.84
N PHE A 48 -5.58 0.23 17.93
CA PHE A 48 -6.09 -0.99 18.55
C PHE A 48 -7.26 -1.58 17.76
N LEU A 49 -8.18 -0.75 17.26
CA LEU A 49 -9.29 -1.15 16.39
C LEU A 49 -8.84 -1.57 14.98
N LEU A 50 -7.74 -1.00 14.48
CA LEU A 50 -7.15 -1.35 13.18
C LEU A 50 -6.13 -2.50 13.24
N ARG A 51 -6.03 -3.25 14.35
CA ARG A 51 -5.21 -4.45 14.38
C ARG A 51 -5.92 -5.62 13.67
N SER A 52 -6.12 -5.47 12.37
CA SER A 52 -6.30 -6.61 11.47
C SER A 52 -4.98 -7.39 11.43
N ALA A 53 -5.03 -8.72 11.59
CA ALA A 53 -3.90 -9.56 11.23
C ALA A 53 -3.43 -9.17 9.80
N PRO A 54 -2.12 -9.15 9.52
CA PRO A 54 -1.66 -8.81 8.18
C PRO A 54 -2.28 -9.80 7.19
N LEU A 55 -2.98 -9.28 6.18
CA LEU A 55 -3.70 -10.06 5.16
C LEU A 55 -2.84 -11.18 4.53
N SER A 56 -1.52 -11.02 4.58
CA SER A 56 -0.52 -11.95 4.06
C SER A 56 -0.58 -13.35 4.68
N GLU A 57 -0.90 -13.50 5.97
CA GLU A 57 -0.89 -14.84 6.61
C GLU A 57 -2.04 -15.71 6.10
N LEU A 58 -3.24 -15.15 5.96
CA LEU A 58 -4.39 -15.93 5.46
C LEU A 58 -4.23 -16.28 3.97
N GLN A 59 -3.66 -15.38 3.18
CA GLN A 59 -3.46 -15.57 1.75
C GLN A 59 -2.57 -16.77 1.43
N GLN A 60 -1.61 -17.10 2.30
CA GLN A 60 -0.72 -18.25 2.12
C GLN A 60 -1.48 -19.60 2.15
N PHE A 61 -2.66 -19.65 2.75
CA PHE A 61 -3.48 -20.85 2.86
C PHE A 61 -4.49 -21.04 1.72
N TRP A 62 -4.42 -20.26 0.63
CA TRP A 62 -5.33 -20.38 -0.53
C TRP A 62 -4.90 -21.44 -1.55
N GLY A 63 -3.84 -22.21 -1.25
CA GLY A 63 -3.33 -23.28 -2.09
C GLY A 63 -2.87 -22.76 -3.46
N PRO A 64 -3.38 -23.31 -4.59
CA PRO A 64 -2.98 -22.86 -5.92
C PRO A 64 -3.50 -21.47 -6.30
N HIS A 65 -4.35 -20.85 -5.48
CA HIS A 65 -4.85 -19.49 -5.65
C HIS A 65 -4.05 -18.45 -4.85
N THR A 66 -3.06 -18.90 -4.07
CA THR A 66 -2.15 -18.02 -3.34
C THR A 66 -1.32 -17.20 -4.33
N PRO A 67 -1.34 -15.85 -4.25
CA PRO A 67 -0.44 -15.00 -5.01
C PRO A 67 1.03 -15.35 -4.76
N TYR A 68 1.90 -15.08 -5.74
CA TYR A 68 3.34 -15.32 -5.55
C TYR A 68 3.88 -14.55 -4.33
N TYR A 69 4.69 -15.24 -3.53
CA TYR A 69 5.53 -14.67 -2.48
C TYR A 69 6.86 -15.43 -2.44
N SER A 70 7.94 -14.75 -2.07
CA SER A 70 9.23 -15.42 -1.88
C SER A 70 9.15 -16.30 -0.64
N VAL A 71 9.48 -17.58 -0.79
CA VAL A 71 9.48 -18.55 0.32
C VAL A 71 10.74 -18.37 1.18
N GLU A 72 11.86 -18.06 0.54
CA GLU A 72 13.12 -17.74 1.20
C GLU A 72 13.91 -16.70 0.39
N GLU A 73 14.99 -16.22 1.00
CA GLU A 73 16.00 -15.43 0.29
C GLU A 73 16.91 -16.37 -0.52
N TYR A 74 17.34 -15.91 -1.71
CA TYR A 74 18.27 -16.70 -2.51
C TYR A 74 19.63 -16.80 -1.82
N HIS A 75 20.07 -18.03 -1.55
CA HIS A 75 21.43 -18.30 -1.09
C HIS A 75 22.32 -18.71 -2.27
N PRO A 76 23.46 -18.03 -2.50
CA PRO A 76 24.39 -18.44 -3.54
C PRO A 76 24.95 -19.84 -3.21
N PRO A 77 25.38 -20.61 -4.23
CA PRO A 77 26.03 -21.89 -4.02
C PRO A 77 27.28 -21.75 -3.12
N PRO A 78 27.64 -22.78 -2.34
CA PRO A 78 28.82 -22.74 -1.48
C PRO A 78 30.12 -22.46 -2.23
N ASP A 79 31.03 -21.71 -1.60
CA ASP A 79 32.37 -21.43 -2.13
C ASP A 79 33.15 -22.74 -2.36
N GLY A 80 33.54 -22.99 -3.60
CA GLY A 80 34.20 -24.23 -4.02
C GLY A 80 33.60 -24.87 -5.27
N PHE A 81 32.39 -24.46 -5.67
CA PHE A 81 31.84 -24.73 -6.99
C PHE A 81 32.50 -23.79 -8.03
N ARG A 82 33.83 -23.88 -8.18
CA ARG A 82 34.51 -23.33 -9.36
C ARG A 82 34.28 -24.34 -10.47
N PRO A 83 33.51 -24.05 -11.53
CA PRO A 83 33.67 -24.80 -12.75
C PRO A 83 35.15 -24.68 -13.11
N SER A 84 35.84 -25.82 -13.29
CA SER A 84 37.22 -25.83 -13.77
C SER A 84 37.36 -24.81 -14.92
N PRO A 85 38.49 -24.08 -15.06
CA PRO A 85 38.64 -23.06 -16.09
C PRO A 85 38.39 -23.58 -17.52
N THR A 86 38.38 -24.90 -17.72
CA THR A 86 38.01 -25.59 -18.97
C THR A 86 36.49 -25.83 -19.14
N ILE A 87 35.72 -25.77 -18.04
CA ILE A 87 34.27 -26.03 -17.93
C ILE A 87 33.52 -24.72 -17.60
N ALA A 88 34.20 -23.64 -17.23
CA ALA A 88 33.60 -22.32 -16.97
C ALA A 88 32.93 -21.69 -18.22
N THR A 89 33.15 -22.28 -19.40
CA THR A 89 32.49 -21.93 -20.67
C THR A 89 31.39 -22.93 -21.07
N LEU A 90 31.09 -23.94 -20.25
CA LEU A 90 29.86 -24.74 -20.40
C LEU A 90 28.71 -23.91 -19.84
N SER A 91 28.18 -23.06 -20.72
CA SER A 91 26.89 -22.38 -20.68
C SER A 91 26.12 -22.55 -19.37
N ILE A 92 26.14 -21.52 -18.51
CA ILE A 92 25.23 -21.41 -17.38
C ILE A 92 23.82 -21.22 -17.98
N GLN A 93 23.16 -22.32 -18.31
CA GLN A 93 21.80 -22.30 -18.82
C GLN A 93 20.87 -22.19 -17.62
N VAL A 94 20.16 -21.06 -17.53
CA VAL A 94 19.07 -20.90 -16.58
C VAL A 94 17.78 -21.24 -17.30
N ASN A 95 17.03 -22.20 -16.78
CA ASN A 95 15.67 -22.50 -17.22
C ASN A 95 14.69 -22.10 -16.13
N ILE A 96 13.76 -21.21 -16.45
CA ILE A 96 12.74 -20.73 -15.51
C ILE A 96 11.38 -21.26 -15.96
N ILE A 97 10.74 -22.03 -15.10
CA ILE A 97 9.37 -22.50 -15.30
C ILE A 97 8.46 -21.61 -14.45
N GLN A 98 7.63 -20.81 -15.11
CA GLN A 98 6.68 -19.91 -14.46
C GLN A 98 5.26 -20.38 -14.74
N ARG A 99 4.37 -20.24 -13.76
CA ARG A 99 2.92 -20.32 -13.98
C ARG A 99 2.42 -18.94 -14.39
N HIS A 100 1.24 -18.90 -14.99
CA HIS A 100 0.51 -17.65 -15.18
C HIS A 100 0.23 -16.99 -13.80
N GLY A 101 0.12 -15.67 -13.76
CA GLY A 101 -0.27 -14.95 -12.56
C GLY A 101 -1.74 -15.16 -12.16
N ALA A 102 -2.19 -14.39 -11.16
CA ALA A 102 -3.57 -14.39 -10.72
C ALA A 102 -4.56 -14.05 -11.86
N ARG A 103 -5.68 -14.76 -11.90
CA ARG A 103 -6.70 -14.65 -12.96
C ARG A 103 -8.11 -14.83 -12.44
N TYR A 104 -9.08 -14.42 -13.25
CA TYR A 104 -10.48 -14.76 -13.00
C TYR A 104 -10.72 -16.28 -13.09
N PRO A 105 -11.81 -16.78 -12.47
CA PRO A 105 -12.17 -18.19 -12.57
C PRO A 105 -12.37 -18.61 -14.02
N THR A 106 -12.11 -19.89 -14.33
CA THR A 106 -12.46 -20.44 -15.65
C THR A 106 -13.97 -20.46 -15.83
N ASN A 107 -14.47 -20.59 -17.06
CA ASN A 107 -15.92 -20.64 -17.31
C ASN A 107 -16.64 -21.69 -16.44
N GLY A 108 -16.10 -22.91 -16.38
CA GLY A 108 -16.66 -23.98 -15.52
C GLY A 108 -16.67 -23.65 -14.03
N ALA A 109 -15.60 -23.03 -13.53
CA ALA A 109 -15.52 -22.58 -12.14
C ALA A 109 -16.50 -21.43 -11.86
N SER A 110 -16.59 -20.43 -12.75
CA SER A 110 -17.55 -19.33 -12.67
C SER A 110 -18.98 -19.85 -12.58
N ASN A 111 -19.36 -20.81 -13.42
CA ASN A 111 -20.69 -21.42 -13.38
C ASN A 111 -20.98 -22.10 -12.02
N THR A 112 -19.99 -22.82 -11.48
CA THR A 112 -20.11 -23.47 -10.18
C THR A 112 -20.29 -22.46 -9.06
N ILE A 113 -19.46 -21.40 -9.03
CA ILE A 113 -19.53 -20.35 -8.01
C ILE A 113 -20.85 -19.57 -8.11
N GLN A 114 -21.24 -19.13 -9.31
CA GLN A 114 -22.48 -18.41 -9.52
C GLN A 114 -23.72 -19.24 -9.14
N LYS A 115 -23.68 -20.56 -9.35
CA LYS A 115 -24.75 -21.46 -8.88
C LYS A 115 -24.86 -21.45 -7.35
N GLY A 116 -23.74 -21.48 -6.63
CA GLY A 116 -23.72 -21.35 -5.16
C GLY A 116 -24.20 -19.97 -4.71
N LEU A 117 -23.68 -18.91 -5.34
CA LEU A 117 -24.06 -17.53 -5.06
C LEU A 117 -25.56 -17.31 -5.23
N ARG A 118 -26.18 -17.81 -6.31
CA ARG A 118 -27.63 -17.68 -6.51
C ARG A 118 -28.45 -18.31 -5.38
N LYS A 119 -28.00 -19.43 -4.82
CA LYS A 119 -28.65 -20.05 -3.65
C LYS A 119 -28.57 -19.14 -2.43
N LEU A 120 -27.40 -18.56 -2.18
CA LEU A 120 -27.22 -17.64 -1.07
C LEU A 120 -28.10 -16.40 -1.24
N LEU A 121 -28.09 -15.79 -2.43
CA LEU A 121 -28.88 -14.60 -2.75
C LEU A 121 -30.40 -14.84 -2.72
N SER A 122 -30.86 -16.08 -2.86
CA SER A 122 -32.29 -16.43 -2.73
C SER A 122 -32.78 -16.56 -1.29
N ALA A 123 -31.90 -16.49 -0.29
CA ALA A 123 -32.29 -16.52 1.11
C ALA A 123 -33.14 -15.29 1.46
N SER A 124 -34.23 -15.49 2.21
CA SER A 124 -35.08 -14.39 2.69
C SER A 124 -34.39 -13.55 3.75
N GLU A 125 -33.57 -14.19 4.60
CA GLU A 125 -32.91 -13.56 5.74
C GLU A 125 -31.50 -14.12 5.93
N TYR A 126 -30.61 -13.30 6.48
CA TYR A 126 -29.27 -13.68 6.92
C TYR A 126 -29.16 -13.42 8.42
N HIS A 127 -28.90 -14.45 9.22
CA HIS A 127 -28.74 -14.31 10.67
C HIS A 127 -27.29 -14.04 11.10
N ASP A 128 -26.32 -14.30 10.23
CA ASP A 128 -24.91 -13.96 10.46
C ASP A 128 -24.58 -12.61 9.79
N VAL A 129 -24.12 -11.64 10.57
CA VAL A 129 -23.69 -10.31 10.10
C VAL A 129 -22.59 -10.41 9.03
N LYS A 130 -21.76 -11.46 9.06
CA LYS A 130 -20.70 -11.69 8.06
C LYS A 130 -21.26 -11.93 6.66
N LEU A 131 -22.54 -12.28 6.53
CA LEU A 131 -23.22 -12.51 5.27
C LEU A 131 -24.01 -11.29 4.77
N GLU A 132 -24.06 -10.19 5.53
CA GLU A 132 -24.88 -9.01 5.19
C GLU A 132 -24.49 -8.40 3.83
N PHE A 133 -23.20 -8.48 3.46
CA PHE A 133 -22.71 -8.00 2.17
C PHE A 133 -23.40 -8.67 0.97
N LEU A 134 -23.94 -9.88 1.12
CA LEU A 134 -24.63 -10.59 0.05
C LEU A 134 -25.91 -9.88 -0.38
N ARG A 135 -26.54 -9.05 0.47
CA ARG A 135 -27.75 -8.30 0.11
C ARG A 135 -27.57 -7.37 -1.11
N SER A 136 -26.36 -6.83 -1.29
CA SER A 136 -26.04 -5.90 -2.37
C SER A 136 -24.97 -6.41 -3.32
N TYR A 137 -24.42 -7.61 -3.07
CA TYR A 137 -23.37 -8.18 -3.89
C TYR A 137 -23.87 -8.49 -5.32
N LYS A 138 -23.09 -8.04 -6.30
CA LYS A 138 -23.28 -8.38 -7.71
C LYS A 138 -22.06 -9.10 -8.25
N TRP A 139 -22.28 -10.20 -8.95
CA TRP A 139 -21.20 -10.89 -9.66
C TRP A 139 -20.65 -9.99 -10.76
N HIS A 140 -19.36 -9.69 -10.69
CA HIS A 140 -18.67 -8.78 -11.61
C HIS A 140 -17.29 -9.32 -12.04
N LEU A 141 -17.03 -10.62 -11.83
CA LEU A 141 -15.78 -11.24 -12.23
C LEU A 141 -15.82 -11.60 -13.73
N GLY A 142 -14.68 -11.41 -14.40
CA GLY A 142 -14.45 -11.87 -15.77
C GLY A 142 -14.30 -13.39 -15.86
N VAL A 143 -13.73 -13.87 -16.95
CA VAL A 143 -13.58 -15.32 -17.20
C VAL A 143 -12.17 -15.60 -17.70
N ALA A 144 -11.43 -16.44 -16.97
CA ALA A 144 -10.11 -16.96 -17.29
C ALA A 144 -8.96 -15.94 -17.50
N ASP A 145 -9.25 -14.67 -17.76
CA ASP A 145 -8.24 -13.65 -18.02
C ASP A 145 -7.43 -13.30 -16.78
N LEU A 146 -6.16 -12.93 -17.00
CA LEU A 146 -5.32 -12.35 -15.96
C LEU A 146 -5.98 -11.08 -15.43
N VAL A 147 -6.01 -10.95 -14.11
CA VAL A 147 -6.37 -9.67 -13.48
C VAL A 147 -5.15 -8.74 -13.56
N PRO A 148 -5.31 -7.39 -13.54
CA PRO A 148 -4.18 -6.47 -13.59
C PRO A 148 -3.10 -6.77 -12.53
N PHE A 149 -3.53 -7.18 -11.34
CA PHE A 149 -2.62 -7.65 -10.29
C PHE A 149 -1.78 -8.86 -10.72
N GLY A 150 -2.39 -9.86 -11.36
CA GLY A 150 -1.69 -11.06 -11.83
C GLY A 150 -0.84 -10.82 -13.07
N ALA A 151 -1.16 -9.81 -13.88
CA ALA A 151 -0.32 -9.39 -15.01
C ALA A 151 0.96 -8.68 -14.56
N ALA A 152 0.99 -8.15 -13.33
CA ALA A 152 2.17 -7.51 -12.73
C ALA A 152 3.06 -8.47 -11.93
N GLN A 153 2.70 -9.77 -11.89
CA GLN A 153 3.46 -10.82 -11.20
C GLN A 153 4.50 -11.48 -12.10
#